data_AF-A0AAX1U4C9-F1
#
_entry.id   AF-A0AAX1U4C9-F1
#
_cell.length_a   1.000
_cell.length_b   1.000
_cell.length_c   1.000
_cell.angle_alpha   90.00
_cell.angle_beta   90.00
_cell.angle_gamma   90.00
#
_symmetry.space_group_name_H-M   'P 1'
#
loop_
_entity.id
_entity.type
_entity.pdbx_description
1 polymer ?
#
loop_
_entity_poly.entity_id
_entity_poly.type
_entity_poly.pdbx_seq_one_letter_code
_entity_poly.pdbx_strand_id
1 'polypeptide(L)'
;MDCICKKIFIKSDMNTLAVTLCQKQASIEKEETDMRRHTVDVLFSLSLFMVFVICSFFLLLFQINGYHKISEDENSVYQASSYIKNMVRDYDRYQEITIEEIDGHSCLRLHNDHEVVYLYVDNHMLKELYQIDELSVNLSYGEERFAMDSMTIQEKNNKLYITMEHDGVKNTLMIALRSGGVLS
;
A
#
# COMPACT_ATOMS: atom_id res chain seq x y z
N MET A 1 -29.28 85.37 28.13
CA MET A 1 -28.89 84.79 26.82
C MET A 1 -28.41 83.33 26.98
N ASP A 2 -28.47 82.77 28.21
CA ASP A 2 -27.72 81.57 28.62
C ASP A 2 -28.42 80.23 28.36
N CYS A 3 -29.75 80.22 28.16
CA CYS A 3 -30.51 78.98 28.03
C CYS A 3 -30.31 78.28 26.66
N ILE A 4 -29.99 79.06 25.61
CA ILE A 4 -29.83 78.55 24.23
C ILE A 4 -28.44 77.92 24.05
N CYS A 5 -27.37 78.53 24.58
CA CYS A 5 -26.02 77.96 24.53
C CYS A 5 -25.92 76.61 25.25
N LYS A 6 -26.57 76.46 26.42
CA LYS A 6 -26.55 75.21 27.18
C LYS A 6 -27.24 74.06 26.44
N LYS A 7 -28.31 74.35 25.71
CA LYS A 7 -29.07 73.36 24.93
C LYS A 7 -28.31 72.91 23.68
N ILE A 8 -27.56 73.81 23.05
CA ILE A 8 -26.66 73.49 21.92
C ILE A 8 -25.47 72.66 22.39
N PHE A 9 -24.88 73.01 23.55
CA PHE A 9 -23.75 72.29 24.13
C PHE A 9 -24.11 70.84 24.51
N ILE A 10 -25.25 70.62 25.18
CA ILE A 10 -25.73 69.27 25.55
C ILE A 10 -26.04 68.43 24.30
N LYS A 11 -26.60 69.04 23.26
CA LYS A 11 -26.91 68.34 22.00
C LYS A 11 -25.65 67.97 21.22
N SER A 12 -24.61 68.80 21.29
CA SER A 12 -23.30 68.51 20.70
C SER A 12 -22.62 67.32 21.40
N ASP A 13 -22.65 67.28 22.73
CA ASP A 13 -22.00 66.23 23.53
C ASP A 13 -22.69 64.86 23.36
N MET A 14 -24.03 64.84 23.31
CA MET A 14 -24.80 63.63 23.01
C MET A 14 -24.52 63.07 21.61
N ASN A 15 -24.34 63.93 20.60
CA ASN A 15 -24.00 63.48 19.26
C ASN A 15 -22.58 62.89 19.20
N THR A 16 -21.61 63.49 19.90
CA THR A 16 -20.24 62.96 19.98
C THR A 16 -20.21 61.61 20.68
N LEU A 17 -20.97 61.44 21.78
CA LEU A 17 -21.13 60.16 22.46
C LEU A 17 -21.79 59.10 21.56
N ALA A 18 -22.84 59.45 20.83
CA ALA A 18 -23.54 58.53 19.92
C ALA A 18 -22.63 58.07 18.77
N VAL A 19 -21.84 58.98 18.18
CA VAL A 19 -20.87 58.64 17.13
C VAL A 19 -19.78 57.72 17.69
N THR A 20 -19.26 58.01 18.88
CA THR A 20 -18.20 57.20 19.50
C THR A 20 -18.71 55.79 19.86
N LEU A 21 -19.94 55.66 20.37
CA LEU A 21 -20.56 54.36 20.66
C LEU A 21 -20.79 53.54 19.39
N CYS A 22 -21.29 54.17 18.32
CA CYS A 22 -21.51 53.51 17.03
C CYS A 22 -20.17 53.05 16.40
N GLN A 23 -19.13 53.88 16.48
CA GLN A 23 -17.78 53.51 16.04
C GLN A 23 -17.19 52.37 16.87
N LYS A 24 -17.45 52.34 18.18
CA LYS A 24 -16.98 51.28 19.09
C LYS A 24 -17.73 49.96 18.86
N GLN A 25 -19.02 50.01 18.59
CA GLN A 25 -19.82 48.83 18.22
C GLN A 25 -19.36 48.24 16.88
N ALA A 26 -19.13 49.10 15.87
CA ALA A 26 -18.64 48.66 14.56
C ALA A 26 -17.21 48.09 14.59
N SER A 27 -16.35 48.55 15.50
CA SER A 27 -15.00 47.97 15.67
C SER A 27 -15.02 46.61 16.35
N ILE A 28 -15.91 46.40 17.34
CA ILE A 28 -16.10 45.09 17.99
C ILE A 28 -16.70 44.05 17.02
N GLU A 29 -17.70 44.44 16.22
CA GLU A 29 -18.30 43.55 15.21
C GLU A 29 -17.31 43.17 14.09
N LYS A 30 -16.40 44.11 13.74
CA LYS A 30 -15.34 43.87 12.75
C LYS A 30 -14.25 42.93 13.27
N GLU A 31 -13.86 43.03 14.55
CA GLU A 31 -12.87 42.13 15.17
C GLU A 31 -13.42 40.70 15.30
N GLU A 32 -14.69 40.55 15.67
CA GLU A 32 -15.35 39.24 15.76
C GLU A 32 -15.47 38.55 14.38
N THR A 33 -15.76 39.31 13.32
CA THR A 33 -15.88 38.77 11.96
C THR A 33 -14.54 38.41 11.33
N ASP A 34 -13.46 39.13 11.65
CA ASP A 34 -12.10 38.84 11.18
C ASP A 34 -11.52 37.57 11.82
N MET A 35 -11.70 37.41 13.14
CA MET A 35 -11.29 36.20 13.86
C MET A 35 -12.04 34.94 13.39
N ARG A 36 -13.34 35.07 13.09
CA ARG A 36 -14.12 33.96 12.50
C ARG A 36 -13.63 33.59 11.11
N ARG A 37 -13.29 34.55 10.24
CA ARG A 37 -12.72 34.28 8.91
C ARG A 37 -11.38 33.56 9.01
N HIS A 38 -10.47 34.08 9.82
CA HIS A 38 -9.16 33.45 10.05
C HIS A 38 -9.30 32.01 10.59
N THR A 39 -10.25 31.78 11.51
CA THR A 39 -10.52 30.43 12.04
C THR A 39 -11.05 29.49 10.94
N VAL A 40 -11.96 29.98 10.09
CA VAL A 40 -12.49 29.19 8.97
C VAL A 40 -11.40 28.89 7.93
N ASP A 41 -10.52 29.83 7.63
CA ASP A 41 -9.42 29.64 6.68
C ASP A 41 -8.40 28.61 7.19
N VAL A 42 -8.07 28.65 8.49
CA VAL A 42 -7.21 27.66 9.14
C VAL A 42 -7.87 26.27 9.16
N LEU A 43 -9.15 26.18 9.50
CA LEU A 43 -9.89 24.92 9.49
C LEU A 43 -10.01 24.34 8.08
N PHE A 44 -10.16 25.18 7.05
CA PHE A 44 -10.17 24.77 5.66
C PHE A 44 -8.82 24.20 5.23
N SER A 45 -7.72 24.91 5.53
CA SER A 45 -6.37 24.42 5.26
C SER A 45 -6.06 23.11 5.99
N LEU A 46 -6.46 23.00 7.25
CA LEU A 46 -6.29 21.78 8.05
C LEU A 46 -7.09 20.60 7.50
N SER A 47 -8.32 20.85 7.04
CA SER A 47 -9.17 19.82 6.43
C SER A 47 -8.55 19.30 5.13
N LEU A 48 -8.03 20.20 4.28
CA LEU A 48 -7.35 19.82 3.04
C LEU A 48 -6.10 18.97 3.32
N PHE A 49 -5.31 19.34 4.33
CA PHE A 49 -4.14 18.56 4.76
C PHE A 49 -4.53 17.16 5.25
N MET A 50 -5.58 17.05 6.05
CA MET A 50 -6.05 15.74 6.54
C MET A 50 -6.53 14.84 5.40
N VAL A 51 -7.28 15.38 4.44
CA VAL A 51 -7.69 14.63 3.25
C VAL A 51 -6.46 14.14 2.48
N PHE A 52 -5.45 14.97 2.29
CA PHE A 52 -4.20 14.57 1.64
C PHE A 52 -3.51 13.41 2.37
N VAL A 53 -3.36 13.51 3.69
CA VAL A 53 -2.75 12.47 4.51
C VAL A 53 -3.54 11.17 4.40
N ILE A 54 -4.85 11.21 4.58
CA ILE A 54 -5.73 10.04 4.46
C ILE A 54 -5.64 9.40 3.06
N CYS A 55 -5.67 10.21 2.00
CA CYS A 55 -5.50 9.72 0.63
C CYS A 55 -4.14 9.08 0.41
N SER A 56 -3.06 9.65 0.94
CA SER A 56 -1.71 9.07 0.83
C SER A 56 -1.62 7.72 1.53
N PHE A 57 -2.22 7.58 2.72
CA PHE A 57 -2.31 6.29 3.40
C PHE A 57 -3.14 5.29 2.60
N PHE A 58 -4.28 5.69 2.03
CA PHE A 58 -5.06 4.79 1.17
C PHE A 58 -4.30 4.35 -0.09
N LEU A 59 -3.52 5.23 -0.71
CA LEU A 59 -2.66 4.86 -1.85
C LEU A 59 -1.57 3.86 -1.43
N LEU A 60 -0.91 4.09 -0.29
CA LEU A 60 0.07 3.14 0.26
C LEU A 60 -0.58 1.80 0.61
N LEU A 61 -1.75 1.83 1.25
CA LEU A 61 -2.50 0.61 1.57
C LEU A 61 -2.95 -0.13 0.31
N PHE A 62 -3.37 0.58 -0.74
CA PHE A 62 -3.74 -0.06 -2.00
C PHE A 62 -2.52 -0.65 -2.72
N GLN A 63 -1.37 0.01 -2.62
CA GLN A 63 -0.11 -0.53 -3.09
C GLN A 63 0.24 -1.83 -2.36
N ILE A 64 0.05 -1.88 -1.04
CA ILE A 64 0.30 -3.10 -0.24
C ILE A 64 -0.76 -4.19 -0.50
N ASN A 65 -2.04 -3.81 -0.64
CA ASN A 65 -3.16 -4.76 -0.65
C ASN A 65 -3.51 -5.28 -2.07
N GLY A 66 -2.89 -4.75 -3.13
CA GLY A 66 -3.02 -5.24 -4.50
C GLY A 66 -2.33 -6.59 -4.76
N TYR A 67 -1.49 -7.06 -3.84
CA TYR A 67 -0.68 -8.28 -4.00
C TYR A 67 -1.37 -9.58 -3.53
N HIS A 68 -2.51 -9.49 -2.83
CA HIS A 68 -3.04 -10.59 -2.01
C HIS A 68 -4.42 -11.13 -2.40
N LYS A 69 -4.81 -11.07 -3.68
CA LYS A 69 -6.01 -11.81 -4.08
C LYS A 69 -5.69 -13.30 -4.20
N ILE A 70 -5.87 -14.00 -3.08
CA ILE A 70 -6.17 -15.43 -3.08
C ILE A 70 -7.44 -15.60 -3.91
N SER A 71 -7.29 -15.95 -5.18
CA SER A 71 -8.40 -16.29 -6.05
C SER A 71 -8.75 -17.75 -5.80
N GLU A 72 -9.79 -18.01 -5.00
CA GLU A 72 -10.48 -19.30 -4.84
C GLU A 72 -11.24 -19.71 -6.14
N ASP A 73 -10.72 -19.32 -7.30
CA ASP A 73 -11.39 -19.45 -8.58
C ASP A 73 -10.95 -20.75 -9.27
N GLU A 74 -11.83 -21.39 -10.05
CA GLU A 74 -11.58 -22.66 -10.79
C GLU A 74 -10.30 -22.64 -11.67
N ASN A 75 -9.74 -21.46 -11.92
CA ASN A 75 -8.53 -21.25 -12.72
C ASN A 75 -7.25 -21.01 -11.90
N SER A 76 -7.23 -21.28 -10.59
CA SER A 76 -6.07 -21.05 -9.71
C SER A 76 -4.78 -21.66 -10.27
N VAL A 77 -4.85 -22.89 -10.81
CA VAL A 77 -3.71 -23.60 -11.40
C VAL A 77 -3.13 -22.88 -12.63
N TYR A 78 -3.99 -22.36 -13.52
CA TYR A 78 -3.55 -21.65 -14.73
C TYR A 78 -2.97 -20.27 -14.40
N GLN A 79 -3.55 -19.58 -13.42
CA GLN A 79 -3.04 -18.31 -12.92
C GLN A 79 -1.68 -18.50 -12.24
N ALA A 80 -1.56 -19.47 -11.35
CA ALA A 80 -0.30 -19.87 -10.73
C ALA A 80 0.76 -20.25 -11.79
N SER A 81 0.38 -21.00 -12.81
CA SER A 81 1.29 -21.38 -13.91
C SER A 81 1.86 -20.16 -14.66
N SER A 82 1.02 -19.15 -14.89
CA SER A 82 1.46 -17.91 -15.54
C SER A 82 2.33 -17.06 -14.62
N TYR A 83 1.97 -17.00 -13.34
CA TYR A 83 2.73 -16.33 -12.29
C TYR A 83 4.15 -16.91 -12.16
N ILE A 84 4.26 -18.22 -11.93
CA ILE A 84 5.55 -18.91 -11.77
C ILE A 84 6.40 -18.79 -13.03
N LYS A 85 5.80 -18.90 -14.22
CA LYS A 85 6.52 -18.69 -15.49
C LYS A 85 7.18 -17.32 -15.54
N ASN A 86 6.48 -16.28 -15.12
CA ASN A 86 7.01 -14.92 -15.13
C ASN A 86 8.11 -14.76 -14.08
N MET A 87 7.90 -15.25 -12.85
CA MET A 87 8.94 -15.27 -11.82
C MET A 87 10.22 -15.95 -12.32
N VAL A 88 10.14 -17.21 -12.77
CA VAL A 88 11.32 -17.93 -13.27
C VAL A 88 12.01 -17.16 -14.38
N ARG A 89 11.28 -16.51 -15.29
CA ARG A 89 11.89 -15.70 -16.37
C ARG A 89 12.56 -14.42 -15.86
N ASP A 90 12.06 -13.83 -14.79
CA ASP A 90 12.64 -12.62 -14.20
C ASP A 90 13.94 -12.91 -13.45
N TYR A 91 14.00 -14.07 -12.78
CA TYR A 91 15.17 -14.53 -12.04
C TYR A 91 16.18 -15.32 -12.90
N ASP A 92 15.77 -15.91 -14.03
CA ASP A 92 16.68 -16.60 -14.98
C ASP A 92 17.72 -15.66 -15.59
N ARG A 93 17.62 -14.34 -15.40
CA ARG A 93 18.70 -13.41 -15.80
C ARG A 93 19.93 -13.47 -14.89
N TYR A 94 19.79 -13.96 -13.65
CA TYR A 94 20.82 -13.91 -12.61
C TYR A 94 21.48 -15.27 -12.31
N GLN A 95 21.23 -16.29 -13.14
CA GLN A 95 21.83 -17.64 -13.06
C GLN A 95 21.54 -18.46 -11.79
N GLU A 96 20.80 -17.95 -10.81
CA GLU A 96 20.59 -18.66 -9.53
C GLU A 96 19.13 -19.06 -9.30
N ILE A 97 18.70 -20.09 -10.04
CA ILE A 97 17.48 -20.83 -9.73
C ILE A 97 17.91 -22.17 -9.17
N THR A 98 17.49 -22.50 -7.94
CA THR A 98 17.84 -23.76 -7.26
C THR A 98 16.57 -24.47 -6.78
N ILE A 99 16.62 -25.79 -6.68
CA ILE A 99 15.56 -26.59 -6.06
C ILE A 99 16.11 -27.10 -4.75
N GLU A 100 15.47 -26.72 -3.64
CA GLU A 100 15.91 -27.04 -2.30
C GLU A 100 14.79 -27.70 -1.51
N GLU A 101 15.16 -28.50 -0.51
CA GLU A 101 14.21 -29.08 0.43
C GLU A 101 14.41 -28.40 1.79
N ILE A 102 13.40 -27.67 2.25
CA ILE A 102 13.43 -26.90 3.50
C ILE A 102 12.22 -27.34 4.33
N ASP A 103 12.46 -27.75 5.58
CA ASP A 103 11.42 -28.24 6.50
C ASP A 103 10.52 -29.35 5.92
N GLY A 104 11.04 -30.16 4.98
CA GLY A 104 10.29 -31.23 4.29
C GLY A 104 9.42 -30.75 3.13
N HIS A 105 9.51 -29.48 2.74
CA HIS A 105 8.85 -28.90 1.57
C HIS A 105 9.84 -28.74 0.41
N SER A 106 9.46 -29.21 -0.78
CA SER A 106 10.21 -28.91 -2.01
C SER A 106 9.97 -27.46 -2.41
N CYS A 107 11.04 -26.67 -2.39
CA CYS A 107 11.03 -25.23 -2.63
C CYS A 107 11.76 -24.91 -3.94
N LEU A 108 11.18 -24.02 -4.73
CA LEU A 108 11.91 -23.34 -5.79
C LEU A 108 12.54 -22.08 -5.20
N ARG A 109 13.87 -22.06 -5.10
CA ARG A 109 14.64 -20.89 -4.67
C ARG A 109 15.04 -20.10 -5.90
N LEU A 110 14.71 -18.82 -5.89
CA LEU A 110 15.02 -17.85 -6.94
C LEU A 110 15.87 -16.75 -6.31
N HIS A 111 17.11 -16.59 -6.75
CA HIS A 111 18.01 -15.59 -6.20
C HIS A 111 18.39 -14.54 -7.23
N ASN A 112 18.51 -13.30 -6.77
CA ASN A 112 19.09 -12.18 -7.51
C ASN A 112 20.14 -11.48 -6.62
N ASP A 113 20.83 -10.45 -7.13
CA ASP A 113 21.92 -9.77 -6.42
C ASP A 113 21.55 -9.16 -5.03
N HIS A 114 20.26 -9.12 -4.67
CA HIS A 114 19.76 -8.41 -3.48
C HIS A 114 18.82 -9.25 -2.59
N GLU A 115 18.11 -10.21 -3.15
CA GLU A 115 17.08 -10.98 -2.44
C GLU A 115 16.96 -12.42 -2.96
N VAL A 116 16.49 -13.28 -2.06
CA VAL A 116 16.10 -14.66 -2.33
C VAL A 116 14.59 -14.77 -2.18
N VAL A 117 13.94 -15.43 -3.14
CA VAL A 117 12.53 -15.78 -3.09
C VAL A 117 12.37 -17.29 -3.06
N TYR A 118 11.64 -17.78 -2.06
CA TYR A 118 11.26 -19.18 -1.94
C TYR A 118 9.80 -19.37 -2.32
N LEU A 119 9.55 -20.30 -3.23
CA LEU A 119 8.21 -20.69 -3.64
C LEU A 119 7.96 -22.16 -3.28
N TYR A 120 6.90 -22.42 -2.53
CA TYR A 120 6.60 -23.75 -1.98
C TYR A 120 5.11 -23.92 -1.73
N VAL A 121 4.67 -25.17 -1.53
CA VAL A 121 3.29 -25.48 -1.14
C VAL A 121 3.27 -25.95 0.30
N ASP A 122 2.43 -25.29 1.09
CA ASP A 122 2.15 -25.64 2.48
C ASP A 122 0.68 -25.35 2.80
N ASN A 123 0.03 -26.23 3.56
CA ASN A 123 -1.37 -26.10 3.97
C ASN A 123 -2.35 -25.80 2.80
N HIS A 124 -2.23 -26.53 1.68
CA HIS A 124 -3.05 -26.35 0.47
C HIS A 124 -2.92 -24.95 -0.19
N MET A 125 -1.83 -24.24 0.09
CA MET A 125 -1.55 -22.93 -0.48
C MET A 125 -0.15 -22.90 -1.10
N LEU A 126 -0.05 -22.35 -2.32
CA LEU A 126 1.20 -21.89 -2.90
C LEU A 126 1.61 -20.60 -2.19
N LYS A 127 2.73 -20.67 -1.48
CA LYS A 127 3.28 -19.58 -0.67
C LYS A 127 4.57 -19.05 -1.27
N GLU A 128 4.82 -17.77 -1.02
CA GLU A 128 6.02 -17.04 -1.45
C GLU A 128 6.68 -16.35 -0.25
N LEU A 129 7.98 -16.55 -0.07
CA LEU A 129 8.78 -15.93 1.00
C LEU A 129 9.94 -15.14 0.40
N TYR A 130 9.98 -13.84 0.68
CA TYR A 130 11.13 -12.97 0.39
C TYR A 130 12.09 -12.96 1.57
N GLN A 131 13.38 -13.12 1.28
CA GLN A 131 14.41 -13.11 2.30
C GLN A 131 15.70 -12.47 1.79
N ILE A 132 16.44 -11.84 2.69
CA ILE A 132 17.81 -11.40 2.44
C ILE A 132 18.73 -12.61 2.64
N ASP A 133 19.68 -12.83 1.73
CA ASP A 133 20.48 -14.05 1.58
C ASP A 133 21.25 -14.50 2.85
N GLU A 134 21.49 -13.60 3.80
CA GLU A 134 22.27 -13.85 5.02
C GLU A 134 21.47 -14.35 6.25
N LEU A 135 20.15 -14.50 6.14
CA LEU A 135 19.29 -14.83 7.27
C LEU A 135 18.76 -16.27 7.21
N SER A 136 18.61 -16.92 8.37
CA SER A 136 18.04 -18.27 8.45
C SER A 136 16.61 -18.30 7.89
N VAL A 137 16.35 -19.24 6.97
CA VAL A 137 15.05 -19.38 6.32
C VAL A 137 14.02 -19.94 7.29
N ASN A 138 12.84 -19.33 7.32
CA ASN A 138 11.70 -19.84 8.06
C ASN A 138 10.43 -19.73 7.20
N LEU A 139 9.99 -20.87 6.68
CA LEU A 139 8.82 -20.98 5.82
C LEU A 139 7.49 -20.64 6.52
N SER A 140 7.46 -20.44 7.84
CA SER A 140 6.23 -19.98 8.51
C SER A 140 5.84 -18.55 8.12
N TYR A 141 6.79 -17.74 7.62
CA TYR A 141 6.56 -16.34 7.26
C TYR A 141 6.14 -16.13 5.80
N GLY A 142 6.07 -17.19 4.99
CA GLY A 142 5.69 -17.02 3.59
C GLY A 142 4.24 -16.60 3.42
N GLU A 143 4.02 -15.78 2.43
CA GLU A 143 2.73 -15.20 2.08
C GLU A 143 1.95 -16.12 1.16
N GLU A 144 0.67 -16.31 1.44
CA GLU A 144 -0.23 -17.10 0.60
C GLU A 144 -0.57 -16.37 -0.70
N ARG A 145 -0.42 -17.06 -1.84
CA ARG A 145 -0.67 -16.50 -3.17
C ARG A 145 -1.79 -17.19 -3.92
N PHE A 146 -1.78 -18.52 -3.98
CA PHE A 146 -2.79 -19.30 -4.71
C PHE A 146 -3.20 -20.53 -3.93
N ALA A 147 -4.47 -20.92 -4.00
CA ALA A 147 -4.88 -22.24 -3.54
C ALA A 147 -4.21 -23.33 -4.41
N MET A 148 -3.53 -24.27 -3.78
CA MET A 148 -2.70 -25.28 -4.44
C MET A 148 -2.53 -26.51 -3.54
N ASP A 149 -2.98 -27.68 -4.00
CA ASP A 149 -2.87 -28.91 -3.20
C ASP A 149 -1.46 -29.48 -3.25
N SER A 150 -0.81 -29.40 -4.41
CA SER A 150 0.58 -29.85 -4.54
C SER A 150 1.33 -29.13 -5.66
N MET A 151 2.64 -29.02 -5.47
CA MET A 151 3.59 -28.59 -6.49
C MET A 151 4.78 -29.54 -6.50
N THR A 152 5.16 -30.05 -7.66
CA THR A 152 6.35 -30.87 -7.85
C THR A 152 7.23 -30.24 -8.89
N ILE A 153 8.50 -30.04 -8.55
CA ILE A 153 9.48 -29.37 -9.39
C ILE A 153 10.54 -30.39 -9.79
N GLN A 154 10.83 -30.46 -11.08
CA GLN A 154 11.86 -31.33 -11.64
C GLN A 154 12.69 -30.56 -12.66
N GLU A 155 14.00 -30.72 -12.63
CA GLU A 155 14.87 -30.19 -13.67
C GLU A 155 15.35 -31.33 -14.57
N LYS A 156 15.32 -31.11 -15.90
CA LYS A 156 15.93 -32.01 -16.88
C LYS A 156 16.40 -31.24 -18.10
N ASN A 157 17.66 -31.43 -18.47
CA ASN A 157 18.26 -30.83 -19.68
C ASN A 157 18.05 -29.32 -19.76
N ASN A 158 18.35 -28.58 -18.68
CA ASN A 158 18.19 -27.12 -18.62
C ASN A 158 16.73 -26.65 -18.83
N LYS A 159 15.78 -27.49 -18.44
CA LYS A 159 14.34 -27.20 -18.44
C LYS A 159 13.75 -27.55 -17.09
N LEU A 160 12.98 -26.63 -16.55
CA LEU A 160 12.21 -26.79 -15.34
C LEU A 160 10.81 -27.30 -15.69
N TYR A 161 10.40 -28.37 -15.03
CA TYR A 161 9.07 -28.98 -15.12
C TYR A 161 8.39 -28.80 -13.77
N ILE A 162 7.39 -27.94 -13.73
CA ILE A 162 6.62 -27.65 -12.51
C ILE A 162 5.22 -28.20 -12.71
N THR A 163 4.90 -29.26 -11.99
CA THR A 163 3.57 -29.86 -11.99
C THR A 163 2.79 -29.34 -10.80
N MET A 164 1.62 -28.77 -11.06
CA MET A 164 0.73 -28.16 -10.08
C MET A 164 -0.62 -28.87 -10.11
N GLU A 165 -1.24 -29.02 -8.95
CA GLU A 165 -2.53 -29.68 -8.79
C GLU A 165 -3.38 -28.94 -7.76
N HIS A 166 -4.62 -28.65 -8.11
CA HIS A 166 -5.62 -28.08 -7.20
C HIS A 166 -7.03 -28.52 -7.64
N ASP A 167 -7.85 -28.97 -6.69
CA ASP A 167 -9.26 -29.36 -6.91
C ASP A 167 -9.43 -30.36 -8.07
N GLY A 168 -8.51 -31.32 -8.17
CA GLY A 168 -8.47 -32.35 -9.23
C GLY A 168 -8.01 -31.84 -10.60
N VAL A 169 -7.76 -30.54 -10.77
CA VAL A 169 -7.17 -29.96 -11.98
C VAL A 169 -5.65 -30.02 -11.88
N LYS A 170 -5.02 -30.65 -12.87
CA LYS A 170 -3.56 -30.81 -12.95
C LYS A 170 -2.99 -30.10 -14.16
N ASN A 171 -1.94 -29.32 -13.98
CA ASN A 171 -1.21 -28.69 -15.07
C ASN A 171 0.31 -28.83 -14.88
N THR A 172 1.03 -29.09 -15.97
CA THR A 172 2.49 -29.12 -15.98
C THR A 172 3.03 -27.98 -16.82
N LEU A 173 3.80 -27.11 -16.17
CA LEU A 173 4.51 -26.01 -16.76
C LEU A 173 5.93 -26.44 -17.13
N MET A 174 6.31 -26.23 -18.39
CA MET A 174 7.69 -26.41 -18.84
C MET A 174 8.32 -25.05 -19.13
N ILE A 175 9.49 -24.78 -18.54
CA ILE A 175 10.25 -23.54 -18.72
C ILE A 175 11.68 -23.90 -19.11
N ALA A 176 12.15 -23.38 -20.25
CA ALA A 176 13.56 -23.50 -20.63
C ALA A 176 14.35 -22.36 -19.99
N LEU A 177 15.40 -22.71 -19.23
CA LEU A 177 16.28 -21.75 -18.59
C LEU A 177 17.33 -21.26 -19.60
N ARG A 178 17.55 -19.96 -19.70
CA ARG A 178 18.53 -19.38 -20.63
C ARG A 178 19.92 -19.28 -20.00
N SER A 179 19.97 -19.26 -18.67
CA SER A 179 21.17 -18.91 -17.90
C SER A 179 22.14 -20.04 -17.61
N GLY A 180 21.76 -21.32 -17.66
CA GLY A 180 22.72 -22.41 -17.41
C GLY A 180 22.24 -23.58 -16.55
N GLY A 181 20.97 -23.62 -16.16
CA GLY A 181 20.37 -24.74 -15.43
C GLY A 181 20.07 -24.39 -13.98
N VAL A 182 19.51 -25.35 -13.26
CA VAL A 182 19.30 -25.25 -11.83
C VAL A 182 20.58 -25.71 -11.12
N LEU A 183 21.13 -24.92 -10.21
CA LEU A 183 22.26 -25.37 -9.39
C LEU A 183 21.70 -26.27 -8.27
N SER A 184 22.13 -27.53 -8.24
CA SER A 184 21.72 -28.55 -7.26
C SER A 184 22.63 -28.58 -6.04
#